data_AF-A0A401U3P3-F1
#
_entry.id   AF-A0A401U3P3-F1
#
_cell.length_a   1.000
_cell.length_b   1.000
_cell.length_c   1.000
_cell.angle_alpha   90.00
_cell.angle_beta   90.00
_cell.angle_gamma   90.00
#
_symmetry.space_group_name_H-M   'P 1'
#
loop_
_entity.id
_entity.type
_entity.pdbx_description
1 polymer ?
#
loop_
_entity_poly.entity_id
_entity_poly.type
_entity_poly.pdbx_seq_one_letter_code
_entity_poly.pdbx_strand_id
1 'polypeptide(L)'
;LAISRRKLLNEDVTDVLVERGDHDVVVSTAANLGARFSEFGYSTLVSRSKTDDELALAVWSRPEIPREHLLALFAAASEAVRRQFEAADRKKAGLIQGMLKQASDQIQAKTRELSSDFASADAHVRLLNQSGGLNEHRLREFASAGRFDETAIALSLMCAVPLGAV
;
A
#
# COMPACT_ATOMS: atom_id res chain seq x y z
N LEU A 1 -17.54 28.31 9.35
CA LEU A 1 -18.67 27.73 8.56
C LEU A 1 -19.19 28.58 7.39
N ALA A 2 -19.24 29.92 7.45
CA ALA A 2 -19.84 30.71 6.35
C ALA A 2 -19.12 30.57 4.98
N ILE A 3 -17.80 30.39 5.00
CA ILE A 3 -17.00 30.21 3.78
C ILE A 3 -17.13 28.79 3.22
N SER A 4 -17.10 27.75 4.07
CA SER A 4 -17.20 26.34 3.66
C SER A 4 -18.51 25.98 2.96
N ARG A 5 -19.58 26.78 3.18
CA ARG A 5 -20.91 26.59 2.57
C ARG A 5 -21.14 27.37 1.27
N ARG A 6 -20.14 28.07 0.74
CA ARG A 6 -20.27 28.77 -0.54
C ARG A 6 -20.48 27.78 -1.68
N LYS A 7 -21.27 28.16 -2.69
CA LYS A 7 -21.65 27.28 -3.82
C LYS A 7 -20.44 26.75 -4.61
N LEU A 8 -19.36 27.53 -4.69
CA LEU A 8 -18.12 27.16 -5.36
C LEU A 8 -16.95 27.57 -4.48
N LEU A 9 -16.00 26.66 -4.30
CA LEU A 9 -14.73 26.93 -3.62
C LEU A 9 -13.59 26.45 -4.52
N ASN A 10 -12.62 27.33 -4.76
CA ASN A 10 -11.39 27.00 -5.47
C ASN A 10 -10.39 26.32 -4.54
N GLU A 11 -9.42 25.66 -5.16
CA GLU A 11 -8.41 24.84 -4.49
C GLU A 11 -7.62 25.62 -3.43
N ASP A 12 -7.21 26.86 -3.71
CA ASP A 12 -6.48 27.69 -2.74
C ASP A 12 -7.27 27.90 -1.44
N VAL A 13 -8.58 28.08 -1.54
CA VAL A 13 -9.45 28.33 -0.38
C VAL A 13 -9.74 27.02 0.33
N THR A 14 -10.01 25.94 -0.40
CA THR A 14 -10.26 24.64 0.23
C THR A 14 -9.04 24.12 0.96
N ASP A 15 -7.83 24.31 0.41
CA ASP A 15 -6.59 23.83 1.00
C ASP A 15 -6.35 24.46 2.38
N VAL A 16 -6.57 25.77 2.48
CA VAL A 16 -6.50 26.48 3.76
C VAL A 16 -7.60 26.00 4.72
N LEU A 17 -8.82 25.76 4.23
CA LEU A 17 -9.93 25.27 5.06
C LEU A 17 -9.68 23.85 5.57
N VAL A 18 -9.07 22.95 4.79
CA VAL A 18 -8.80 21.58 5.22
C VAL A 18 -7.53 21.47 6.06
N GLU A 19 -6.55 22.35 5.84
CA GLU A 19 -5.32 22.39 6.64
C GLU A 19 -5.58 22.99 8.03
N ARG A 20 -6.27 24.14 8.09
CA ARG A 20 -6.38 24.96 9.31
C ARG A 20 -7.76 25.01 9.91
N GLY A 21 -8.77 24.51 9.20
CA GLY A 21 -10.14 24.46 9.70
C GLY A 21 -10.27 23.56 10.93
N ASP A 22 -11.21 23.93 11.79
CA ASP A 22 -11.76 23.05 12.80
C ASP A 22 -12.54 21.89 12.15
N HIS A 23 -12.91 20.91 12.96
CA HIS A 23 -13.60 19.70 12.49
C HIS A 23 -14.86 20.04 11.65
N ASP A 24 -15.75 20.89 12.17
CA ASP A 24 -16.99 21.29 11.50
C ASP A 24 -16.74 21.96 10.14
N VAL A 25 -15.72 22.82 10.05
CA VAL A 25 -15.32 23.47 8.80
C VAL A 25 -14.79 22.45 7.81
N VAL A 26 -13.97 21.51 8.24
CA VAL A 26 -13.35 20.50 7.36
C VAL A 26 -14.42 19.56 6.81
N VAL A 27 -15.30 19.03 7.66
CA VAL A 27 -16.42 18.18 7.26
C VAL A 27 -17.36 18.95 6.33
N SER A 28 -17.73 20.18 6.68
CA SER A 28 -18.58 21.03 5.82
C SER A 28 -17.94 21.33 4.47
N THR A 29 -16.61 21.46 4.40
CA THR A 29 -15.89 21.72 3.14
C THR A 29 -15.82 20.45 2.31
N ALA A 30 -15.54 19.29 2.92
CA ALA A 30 -15.51 17.99 2.25
C ALA A 30 -16.88 17.60 1.68
N ALA A 31 -17.97 17.88 2.40
CA ALA A 31 -19.34 17.61 1.97
C ALA A 31 -19.85 18.59 0.88
N ASN A 32 -19.11 19.68 0.62
CA ASN A 32 -19.51 20.66 -0.39
C ASN A 32 -19.14 20.18 -1.80
N LEU A 33 -20.13 19.71 -2.56
CA LEU A 33 -19.94 19.22 -3.94
C LEU A 33 -19.35 20.27 -4.91
N GLY A 34 -19.48 21.56 -4.60
CA GLY A 34 -18.89 22.65 -5.40
C GLY A 34 -17.48 23.04 -4.99
N ALA A 35 -16.93 22.43 -3.93
CA ALA A 35 -15.54 22.61 -3.53
C ALA A 35 -14.62 21.81 -4.46
N ARG A 36 -13.51 22.41 -4.90
CA ARG A 36 -12.45 21.72 -5.63
C ARG A 36 -11.25 21.62 -4.72
N PHE A 37 -10.65 20.44 -4.62
CA PHE A 37 -9.45 20.23 -3.82
C PHE A 37 -8.26 20.01 -4.72
N SER A 38 -7.12 20.58 -4.33
CA SER A 38 -5.85 20.21 -4.93
C SER A 38 -5.44 18.80 -4.48
N GLU A 39 -4.35 18.32 -5.04
CA GLU A 39 -3.68 17.09 -4.60
C GLU A 39 -3.30 17.17 -3.11
N PHE A 40 -2.80 18.32 -2.66
CA PHE A 40 -2.50 18.58 -1.25
C PHE A 40 -3.77 18.56 -0.39
N GLY A 41 -4.86 19.16 -0.87
CA GLY A 41 -6.15 19.17 -0.20
C GLY A 41 -6.70 17.75 0.03
N TYR A 42 -6.66 16.89 -1.00
CA TYR A 42 -7.08 15.48 -0.85
C TYR A 42 -6.18 14.69 0.09
N SER A 43 -4.85 14.83 -0.03
CA SER A 43 -3.91 14.16 0.88
C SER A 43 -4.18 14.53 2.35
N THR A 44 -4.42 15.82 2.60
CA THR A 44 -4.75 16.35 3.93
C THR A 44 -6.08 15.79 4.44
N LEU A 45 -7.11 15.77 3.59
CA LEU A 45 -8.41 15.19 3.92
C LEU A 45 -8.29 13.71 4.31
N VAL A 46 -7.62 12.90 3.48
CA VAL A 46 -7.39 11.48 3.77
C VAL A 46 -6.62 11.29 5.07
N SER A 47 -5.63 12.13 5.34
CA SER A 47 -4.87 12.05 6.59
C SER A 47 -5.73 12.36 7.82
N ARG A 48 -6.61 13.37 7.74
CA ARG A 48 -7.51 13.73 8.85
C ARG A 48 -8.64 12.71 9.04
N SER A 49 -9.13 12.11 7.95
CA SER A 49 -10.16 11.05 7.97
C SER A 49 -9.73 9.78 8.72
N LYS A 50 -8.42 9.57 8.99
CA LYS A 50 -7.93 8.37 9.69
C LYS A 50 -8.51 8.20 11.10
N THR A 51 -8.86 9.31 11.75
CA THR A 51 -9.40 9.33 13.11
C THR A 51 -10.81 9.93 13.16
N ASP A 52 -11.43 10.13 12.00
CA ASP A 52 -12.65 10.91 11.84
C ASP A 52 -13.56 10.25 10.80
N ASP A 53 -14.47 9.42 11.31
CA ASP A 53 -15.39 8.60 10.51
C ASP A 53 -16.36 9.48 9.71
N GLU A 54 -16.81 10.60 10.27
CA GLU A 54 -17.73 11.53 9.59
C GLU A 54 -17.04 12.20 8.39
N LEU A 55 -15.82 12.67 8.60
CA LEU A 55 -15.02 13.23 7.52
C LEU A 55 -14.71 12.18 6.45
N ALA A 56 -14.39 10.95 6.86
CA ALA A 56 -14.12 9.84 5.93
C ALA A 56 -15.32 9.59 5.01
N LEU A 57 -16.54 9.60 5.54
CA LEU A 57 -17.78 9.44 4.75
C LEU A 57 -18.03 10.61 3.81
N ALA A 58 -17.79 11.84 4.26
CA ALA A 58 -17.94 13.03 3.45
C ALA A 58 -16.99 13.00 2.24
N VAL A 59 -15.74 12.60 2.45
CA VAL A 59 -14.72 12.46 1.39
C VAL A 59 -15.05 11.30 0.45
N TRP A 60 -15.47 10.14 0.98
CA TRP A 60 -15.85 8.96 0.20
C TRP A 60 -16.99 9.21 -0.79
N SER A 61 -17.96 10.03 -0.37
CA SER A 61 -19.16 10.35 -1.15
C SER A 61 -18.86 11.23 -2.38
N ARG A 62 -17.64 11.77 -2.51
CA ARG A 62 -17.28 12.61 -3.65
C ARG A 62 -17.08 11.80 -4.93
N PRO A 63 -17.64 12.21 -6.07
CA PRO A 63 -17.49 11.49 -7.34
C PRO A 63 -16.14 11.75 -8.00
N GLU A 64 -15.55 12.93 -7.83
CA GLU A 64 -14.29 13.35 -8.49
C GLU A 64 -13.00 13.07 -7.70
N ILE A 65 -13.08 12.33 -6.59
CA ILE A 65 -11.90 11.94 -5.82
C ILE A 65 -10.93 11.08 -6.66
N PRO A 66 -9.64 11.44 -6.75
CA PRO A 66 -8.67 10.63 -7.45
C PRO A 66 -8.53 9.22 -6.87
N ARG A 67 -8.25 8.25 -7.73
CA ARG A 67 -8.20 6.81 -7.38
C ARG A 67 -7.24 6.53 -6.23
N GLU A 68 -6.07 7.17 -6.22
CA GLU A 68 -5.05 6.93 -5.19
C GLU A 68 -5.51 7.35 -3.78
N HIS A 69 -6.16 8.51 -3.66
CA HIS A 69 -6.74 8.99 -2.41
C HIS A 69 -7.90 8.13 -1.95
N LEU A 70 -8.71 7.65 -2.89
CA LEU A 70 -9.80 6.74 -2.60
C LEU A 70 -9.31 5.40 -2.04
N LEU A 71 -8.23 4.84 -2.62
CA LEU A 71 -7.57 3.64 -2.11
C LEU A 71 -6.95 3.87 -0.74
N ALA A 72 -6.25 5.00 -0.55
CA ALA A 72 -5.63 5.37 0.72
C ALA A 72 -6.68 5.55 1.84
N LEU A 73 -7.80 6.22 1.53
CA LEU A 73 -8.93 6.39 2.44
C LEU A 73 -9.53 5.05 2.84
N PHE A 74 -9.81 4.17 1.88
CA PHE A 74 -10.37 2.84 2.14
C PHE A 74 -9.39 1.97 2.97
N ALA A 75 -8.11 2.02 2.64
CA ALA A 75 -7.07 1.27 3.35
C ALA A 75 -6.93 1.74 4.81
N ALA A 76 -7.02 3.05 5.07
CA ALA A 76 -6.91 3.60 6.41
C ALA A 76 -8.21 3.48 7.24
N ALA A 77 -9.37 3.31 6.60
CA ALA A 77 -10.64 3.22 7.27
C ALA A 77 -10.77 1.97 8.17
N SER A 78 -11.43 2.15 9.32
CA SER A 78 -11.82 1.05 10.21
C SER A 78 -12.83 0.12 9.52
N GLU A 79 -13.00 -1.10 10.04
CA GLU A 79 -13.97 -2.05 9.47
C GLU A 79 -15.41 -1.49 9.50
N ALA A 80 -15.76 -0.75 10.56
CA ALA A 80 -17.06 -0.10 10.68
C ALA A 80 -17.28 0.94 9.56
N VAL A 81 -16.29 1.78 9.30
CA VAL A 81 -16.34 2.79 8.23
C VAL A 81 -16.35 2.15 6.86
N ARG A 82 -15.58 1.06 6.64
CA ARG A 82 -15.63 0.32 5.37
C ARG A 82 -17.02 -0.24 5.07
N ARG A 83 -17.74 -0.74 6.09
CA ARG A 83 -19.14 -1.17 5.92
C ARG A 83 -20.06 0.00 5.56
N GLN A 84 -19.80 1.19 6.11
CA GLN A 84 -20.55 2.39 5.73
C GLN A 84 -20.22 2.86 4.30
N PHE A 85 -18.96 2.77 3.88
CA PHE A 85 -18.55 3.02 2.49
C PHE A 85 -19.26 2.10 1.51
N GLU A 86 -19.33 0.80 1.83
CA GLU A 86 -20.06 -0.20 1.05
C GLU A 86 -21.56 0.07 1.01
N ALA A 87 -22.15 0.51 2.12
CA ALA A 87 -23.57 0.88 2.18
C ALA A 87 -23.87 2.14 1.35
N ALA A 88 -22.96 3.12 1.35
CA ALA A 88 -23.10 4.36 0.58
C ALA A 88 -22.91 4.15 -0.93
N ASP A 89 -21.91 3.36 -1.33
CA ASP A 89 -21.66 3.04 -2.73
C ASP A 89 -21.03 1.65 -2.89
N ARG A 90 -21.91 0.65 -3.05
CA ARG A 90 -21.52 -0.76 -3.20
C ARG A 90 -20.65 -1.01 -4.43
N LYS A 91 -20.87 -0.26 -5.52
CA LYS A 91 -20.10 -0.43 -6.76
C LYS A 91 -18.68 0.09 -6.57
N LYS A 92 -18.53 1.30 -6.04
CA LYS A 92 -17.23 1.91 -5.75
C LYS A 92 -16.44 1.09 -4.74
N ALA A 93 -17.07 0.62 -3.66
CA ALA A 93 -16.41 -0.22 -2.66
C ALA A 93 -15.97 -1.58 -3.24
N GLY A 94 -16.81 -2.23 -4.05
CA GLY A 94 -16.47 -3.50 -4.70
C GLY A 94 -15.29 -3.38 -5.66
N LEU A 95 -15.21 -2.29 -6.43
CA LEU A 95 -14.07 -2.03 -7.31
C LEU A 95 -12.77 -1.90 -6.53
N ILE A 96 -12.77 -1.17 -5.41
CA ILE A 96 -11.58 -1.01 -4.57
C ILE A 96 -11.16 -2.32 -3.94
N GLN A 97 -12.10 -3.07 -3.36
CA GLN A 97 -11.77 -4.37 -2.76
C GLN A 97 -11.18 -5.33 -3.79
N GLY A 98 -11.74 -5.36 -5.01
CA GLY A 98 -11.19 -6.15 -6.11
C GLY A 98 -9.74 -5.76 -6.44
N MET A 99 -9.47 -4.45 -6.53
CA MET A 99 -8.11 -3.95 -6.81
C MET A 99 -7.12 -4.27 -5.68
N LEU A 100 -7.52 -4.09 -4.42
CA LEU A 100 -6.66 -4.38 -3.27
C LEU A 100 -6.36 -5.88 -3.16
N LYS A 101 -7.38 -6.72 -3.41
CA LYS A 101 -7.21 -8.17 -3.46
C LYS A 101 -6.24 -8.57 -4.57
N GLN A 102 -6.40 -8.04 -5.79
CA GLN A 102 -5.47 -8.32 -6.89
C GLN A 102 -4.04 -7.90 -6.57
N ALA A 103 -3.83 -6.74 -5.96
CA ALA A 103 -2.51 -6.28 -5.56
C ALA A 103 -1.90 -7.20 -4.48
N SER A 104 -2.69 -7.59 -3.48
CA SER A 104 -2.27 -8.54 -2.44
C SER A 104 -1.93 -9.91 -3.04
N ASP A 105 -2.75 -10.43 -3.95
CA ASP A 105 -2.54 -11.72 -4.60
C ASP A 105 -1.25 -11.70 -5.44
N GLN A 106 -0.96 -10.60 -6.14
CA GLN A 106 0.31 -10.45 -6.89
C GLN A 106 1.54 -10.40 -5.97
N ILE A 107 1.45 -9.70 -4.83
CA ILE A 107 2.54 -9.65 -3.85
C ILE A 107 2.77 -11.05 -3.27
N GLN A 108 1.71 -11.74 -2.85
CA GLN A 108 1.81 -13.09 -2.31
C GLN A 108 2.34 -14.10 -3.34
N ALA A 109 1.94 -14.00 -4.60
CA ALA A 109 2.47 -14.84 -5.66
C ALA A 109 3.98 -14.63 -5.84
N LYS A 110 4.44 -13.37 -5.93
CA LYS A 110 5.87 -13.06 -6.03
C LYS A 110 6.66 -13.53 -4.81
N THR A 111 6.13 -13.35 -3.60
CA THR A 111 6.79 -13.84 -2.37
C THR A 111 6.88 -15.36 -2.34
N ARG A 112 5.84 -16.07 -2.81
CA ARG A 112 5.85 -17.53 -2.91
C ARG A 112 6.85 -18.03 -3.96
N GLU A 113 6.90 -17.39 -5.12
CA GLU A 113 7.87 -17.70 -6.19
C GLU A 113 9.31 -17.52 -5.66
N LEU A 114 9.60 -16.37 -5.06
CA LEU A 114 10.91 -16.10 -4.43
C LEU A 114 11.24 -17.15 -3.34
N SER A 115 10.25 -17.53 -2.53
CA SER A 115 10.44 -18.53 -1.48
C SER A 115 10.67 -19.95 -2.03
N SER A 116 10.01 -20.33 -3.13
CA SER A 116 10.18 -21.65 -3.73
C SER A 116 11.52 -21.77 -4.46
N ASP A 117 11.93 -20.71 -5.14
CA ASP A 117 13.22 -20.65 -5.84
C ASP A 117 14.36 -20.70 -4.81
N PHE A 118 14.26 -19.90 -3.74
CA PHE A 118 15.21 -19.94 -2.62
C PHE A 118 15.25 -21.32 -1.93
N ALA A 119 14.10 -21.95 -1.68
CA ALA A 119 14.07 -23.29 -1.06
C ALA A 119 14.70 -24.36 -1.95
N SER A 120 14.50 -24.27 -3.27
CA SER A 120 15.10 -25.18 -4.24
C SER A 120 16.62 -24.98 -4.34
N ALA A 121 17.06 -23.71 -4.32
CA ALA A 121 18.47 -23.34 -4.24
C ALA A 121 19.14 -23.86 -2.95
N ASP A 122 18.49 -23.70 -1.79
CA ASP A 122 18.99 -24.19 -0.50
C ASP A 122 19.14 -25.72 -0.49
N ALA A 123 18.12 -26.44 -0.94
CA ALA A 123 18.18 -27.89 -1.05
C ALA A 123 19.33 -28.35 -1.98
N HIS A 124 19.49 -27.70 -3.13
CA HIS A 124 20.54 -28.01 -4.10
C HIS A 124 21.94 -27.78 -3.53
N VAL A 125 22.20 -26.60 -2.95
CA VAL A 125 23.52 -26.26 -2.42
C VAL A 125 23.86 -27.10 -1.19
N ARG A 126 22.89 -27.40 -0.32
CA ARG A 126 23.12 -28.30 0.83
C ARG A 126 23.45 -29.72 0.40
N LEU A 127 22.77 -30.25 -0.62
CA LEU A 127 23.07 -31.58 -1.17
C LEU A 127 24.47 -31.61 -1.79
N LEU A 128 24.86 -30.54 -2.48
CA LEU A 128 26.22 -30.37 -3.02
C LEU A 128 27.27 -30.29 -1.90
N ASN A 129 26.96 -29.62 -0.78
CA ASN A 129 27.83 -29.56 0.39
C ASN A 129 27.99 -30.93 1.08
N GLN A 130 26.89 -31.66 1.25
CA GLN A 130 26.90 -33.00 1.88
C GLN A 130 27.70 -34.03 1.07
N SER A 131 27.70 -33.90 -0.26
CA SER A 131 28.51 -34.73 -1.16
C SER A 131 29.97 -34.27 -1.27
N GLY A 132 30.38 -33.22 -0.55
CA GLY A 132 31.74 -32.66 -0.58
C GLY A 132 32.07 -31.87 -1.84
N GLY A 133 31.06 -31.58 -2.69
CA GLY A 133 31.24 -30.88 -3.97
C GLY A 133 31.25 -29.36 -3.85
N LEU A 134 30.93 -28.79 -2.68
CA LEU A 134 30.91 -27.34 -2.47
C LEU A 134 32.35 -26.82 -2.24
N ASN A 135 32.85 -26.03 -3.19
CA ASN A 135 34.18 -25.43 -3.15
C ASN A 135 34.19 -24.05 -3.84
N GLU A 136 35.32 -23.34 -3.77
CA GLU A 136 35.45 -21.99 -4.35
C GLU A 136 35.15 -21.96 -5.86
N HIS A 137 35.48 -23.03 -6.58
CA HIS A 137 35.21 -23.12 -8.02
C HIS A 137 33.70 -23.17 -8.30
N ARG A 138 32.95 -24.00 -7.54
CA ARG A 138 31.48 -24.05 -7.63
C ARG A 138 30.82 -22.75 -7.20
N LEU A 139 31.32 -22.12 -6.15
CA LEU A 139 30.84 -20.80 -5.73
C LEU A 139 31.02 -19.76 -6.85
N ARG A 140 32.18 -19.77 -7.53
CA ARG A 140 32.45 -18.87 -8.65
C ARG A 140 31.54 -19.15 -9.84
N GLU A 141 31.20 -20.41 -10.10
CA GLU A 141 30.24 -20.82 -11.13
C GLU A 141 28.83 -20.28 -10.85
N PHE A 142 28.35 -20.38 -9.60
CA PHE A 142 27.07 -19.78 -9.22
C PHE A 142 27.07 -18.26 -9.40
N ALA A 143 28.15 -17.60 -8.99
CA ALA A 143 28.28 -16.16 -9.11
C ALA A 143 28.34 -15.70 -10.58
N SER A 144 29.10 -16.39 -11.43
CA SER A 144 29.21 -16.05 -12.86
C SER A 144 27.94 -16.34 -13.65
N ALA A 145 27.14 -17.33 -13.21
CA ALA A 145 25.84 -17.65 -13.79
C ALA A 145 24.70 -16.72 -13.30
N GLY A 146 24.96 -15.79 -12.37
CA GLY A 146 23.93 -14.90 -11.81
C GLY A 146 22.94 -15.61 -10.87
N ARG A 147 23.32 -16.77 -10.32
CA ARG A 147 22.51 -17.57 -9.40
C ARG A 147 22.68 -17.03 -7.97
N PHE A 148 21.98 -15.93 -7.68
CA PHE A 148 22.17 -15.18 -6.44
C PHE A 148 21.85 -15.99 -5.19
N ASP A 149 20.74 -16.72 -5.16
CA ASP A 149 20.31 -17.51 -4.01
C ASP A 149 21.35 -18.60 -3.70
N GLU A 150 21.78 -19.37 -4.71
CA GLU A 150 22.80 -20.40 -4.54
C GLU A 150 24.15 -19.83 -4.12
N THR A 151 24.51 -18.64 -4.62
CA THR A 151 25.75 -17.95 -4.24
C THR A 151 25.70 -17.52 -2.78
N ALA A 152 24.59 -16.92 -2.33
CA ALA A 152 24.41 -16.49 -0.96
C ALA A 152 24.42 -17.68 0.02
N ILE A 153 23.74 -18.78 -0.33
CA ILE A 153 23.68 -19.99 0.48
C ILE A 153 25.05 -20.69 0.52
N ALA A 154 25.76 -20.76 -0.61
CA ALA A 154 27.11 -21.30 -0.66
C ALA A 154 28.08 -20.50 0.22
N LEU A 155 28.04 -19.17 0.15
CA LEU A 155 28.82 -18.30 1.03
C LEU A 155 28.47 -18.50 2.50
N SER A 156 27.18 -18.58 2.83
CA SER A 156 26.72 -18.84 4.19
C SER A 156 27.29 -20.13 4.76
N LEU A 157 27.24 -21.21 3.99
CA LEU A 157 27.76 -22.53 4.41
C LEU A 157 29.28 -22.55 4.51
N MET A 158 29.99 -21.89 3.58
CA MET A 158 31.46 -21.84 3.56
C MET A 158 32.04 -20.91 4.64
N CYS A 159 31.36 -19.80 4.94
CA CYS A 159 31.80 -18.81 5.92
C CYS A 159 31.20 -19.03 7.32
N ALA A 160 30.31 -20.02 7.48
CA ALA A 160 29.57 -20.28 8.72
C ALA A 160 28.79 -19.05 9.26
N VAL A 161 28.31 -18.19 8.36
CA VAL A 161 27.49 -17.02 8.70
C VAL A 161 26.05 -17.32 8.33
N PRO A 162 25.07 -17.19 9.25
CA PRO A 162 23.67 -17.44 8.92
C PRO A 162 23.15 -16.37 7.94
N LEU A 163 22.37 -16.80 6.95
CA LEU A 163 21.55 -15.89 6.16
C LEU A 163 20.43 -15.38 7.07
N GLY A 164 20.54 -14.11 7.50
CA GLY A 164 19.44 -13.43 8.18
C GLY A 164 18.30 -13.23 7.21
N ALA A 165 17.20 -13.93 7.41
CA ALA A 165 15.94 -13.64 6.73
C ALA A 165 15.43 -12.27 7.23
N VAL A 166 15.30 -11.31 6.31
CA VAL A 166 14.62 -10.01 6.53
C VAL A 166 13.18 -10.15 6.11
#